data_AF-F4N3L8-F1
#
_entry.id   AF-F4N3L8-F1
#
_cell.length_a   1.000
_cell.length_b   1.000
_cell.length_c   1.000
_cell.angle_alpha   90.00
_cell.angle_beta   90.00
_cell.angle_gamma   90.00
#
_symmetry.space_group_name_H-M   'P 1'
#
loop_
_entity.id
_entity.type
_entity.pdbx_description
1 polymer ?
#
loop_
_entity_poly.entity_id
_entity_poly.type
_entity_poly.pdbx_seq_one_letter_code
_entity_poly.pdbx_strand_id
1 'polypeptide(L)'
;MIKIKKGLDIPIAGAPVQIIEEGPTIHHVALLGEEYVGMRPSMLIQEGDWVKKGQALFEDKKNPGVMFTAPASGKVSAINRGERRVLQSVVIEIDGDEQVPFEHYEESSLNQLSDEQVQRHLLASGLWTALRTRPFSKTPVPNSRPRAIFVSAMDTQPLAADPQVIIATESDAFNHGLTILARLTEGKVHVCHAPGQAVASYQNAQVTYNEFSGPHPAGLVGTHIHFLEPVSLNKTVWHVGYQDVIAIGKLFTRGELWTDRIVSLAGPQVEQPVLLRTRLGASLSELTAGRLKEGDNRIISGSVLSGTAFSATHGYLGRFHQQVSVIREGREKELFGWVMPGRDKYSITRTTLGHFFKHKLFAFSTDMHGGERAMVPIGNYERVMPLDIFGHSFAA
;
A
#
# COMPACT_ATOMS: atom_id res chain seq x y z
N MET A 1 12.36 3.24 -21.00
CA MET A 1 12.06 4.31 -20.03
C MET A 1 10.86 5.14 -20.48
N ILE A 2 9.77 5.16 -19.71
CA ILE A 2 8.58 6.00 -19.93
C ILE A 2 8.66 7.21 -18.98
N LYS A 3 8.59 8.42 -19.53
CA LYS A 3 8.68 9.67 -18.75
C LYS A 3 7.31 10.33 -18.63
N ILE A 4 6.80 10.38 -17.40
CA ILE A 4 5.59 11.10 -17.04
C ILE A 4 5.92 12.58 -16.89
N LYS A 5 5.23 13.43 -17.64
CA LYS A 5 5.47 14.89 -17.66
C LYS A 5 4.42 15.68 -16.87
N LYS A 6 3.22 15.13 -16.74
CA LYS A 6 2.09 15.74 -16.03
C LYS A 6 1.94 15.07 -14.68
N GLY A 7 1.87 15.87 -13.62
CA GLY A 7 1.83 15.40 -12.25
C GLY A 7 2.30 16.50 -11.29
N LEU A 8 2.26 16.19 -10.01
CA LEU A 8 2.69 17.10 -8.96
C LEU A 8 3.31 16.33 -7.79
N ASP A 9 4.58 16.63 -7.52
CA ASP A 9 5.20 16.26 -6.25
C ASP A 9 4.86 17.32 -5.21
N ILE A 10 4.12 16.92 -4.18
CA ILE A 10 3.79 17.84 -3.09
C ILE A 10 5.07 18.09 -2.27
N PRO A 11 5.49 19.36 -2.09
CA PRO A 11 6.71 19.68 -1.37
C PRO A 11 6.51 19.59 0.15
N ILE A 12 6.17 18.41 0.66
CA ILE A 12 5.91 18.18 2.08
C ILE A 12 7.23 17.95 2.85
N ALA A 13 7.33 18.53 4.04
CA ALA A 13 8.45 18.32 4.95
C ALA A 13 8.39 16.97 5.68
N GLY A 14 9.52 16.54 6.25
CA GLY A 14 9.60 15.32 7.04
C GLY A 14 9.72 14.04 6.22
N ALA A 15 10.38 14.10 5.05
CA ALA A 15 10.72 12.92 4.27
C ALA A 15 11.62 11.98 5.08
N PRO A 16 11.40 10.65 5.00
CA PRO A 16 12.20 9.68 5.73
C PRO A 16 13.63 9.61 5.20
N VAL A 17 14.59 9.40 6.10
CA VAL A 17 15.89 8.86 5.67
C VAL A 17 15.66 7.44 5.14
N GLN A 18 16.28 7.10 4.01
CA GLN A 18 16.10 5.80 3.35
C GLN A 18 17.03 4.75 3.95
N ILE A 19 16.97 4.60 5.28
CA ILE A 19 17.72 3.64 6.09
C ILE A 19 16.69 2.83 6.86
N ILE A 20 16.89 1.51 6.91
CA ILE A 20 15.99 0.58 7.59
C ILE A 20 16.46 0.42 9.03
N GLU A 21 15.58 0.73 9.97
CA GLU A 21 15.75 0.51 11.40
C GLU A 21 14.72 -0.49 11.93
N GLU A 22 14.98 -1.10 13.07
CA GLU A 22 13.98 -1.88 13.78
C GLU A 22 12.90 -0.97 14.36
N GLY A 23 11.64 -1.32 14.12
CA GLY A 23 10.49 -0.66 14.74
C GLY A 23 10.31 -1.07 16.21
N PRO A 24 9.38 -0.39 16.92
CA PRO A 24 9.00 -0.80 18.26
C PRO A 24 8.33 -2.19 18.24
N THR A 25 8.30 -2.84 19.40
CA THR A 25 7.52 -4.07 19.58
C THR A 25 6.05 -3.79 19.36
N ILE A 26 5.42 -4.62 18.54
CA ILE A 26 3.98 -4.56 18.25
C ILE A 26 3.31 -5.68 19.03
N HIS A 27 2.30 -5.31 19.82
CA HIS A 27 1.47 -6.19 20.62
C HIS A 27 0.10 -6.43 20.00
N HIS A 28 -0.38 -5.53 19.13
CA HIS A 28 -1.66 -5.70 18.45
C HIS A 28 -1.53 -5.60 16.94
N VAL A 29 -2.21 -6.50 16.24
CA VAL A 29 -2.38 -6.45 14.79
C VAL A 29 -3.85 -6.56 14.40
N ALA A 30 -4.21 -6.03 13.24
CA ALA A 30 -5.55 -6.24 12.71
C ALA A 30 -5.59 -6.43 11.20
N LEU A 31 -6.62 -7.16 10.74
CA LEU A 31 -7.09 -7.06 9.36
C LEU A 31 -8.24 -6.07 9.30
N LEU A 32 -8.19 -5.14 8.35
CA LEU A 32 -9.24 -4.16 8.09
C LEU A 32 -10.18 -4.66 7.00
N GLY A 33 -11.45 -4.86 7.31
CA GLY A 33 -12.41 -5.46 6.38
C GLY A 33 -12.77 -4.54 5.21
N GLU A 34 -12.84 -3.23 5.46
CA GLU A 34 -13.32 -2.23 4.51
C GLU A 34 -12.32 -1.94 3.36
N GLU A 35 -11.07 -2.40 3.49
CA GLU A 35 -10.04 -2.24 2.45
C GLU A 35 -10.24 -3.15 1.23
N TYR A 36 -11.03 -4.21 1.39
CA TYR A 36 -11.29 -5.18 0.33
C TYR A 36 -12.60 -4.87 -0.37
N VAL A 37 -12.51 -4.32 -1.58
CA VAL A 37 -13.65 -3.79 -2.34
C VAL A 37 -14.71 -4.88 -2.58
N GLY A 38 -15.90 -4.68 -1.99
CA GLY A 38 -17.05 -5.56 -2.16
C GLY A 38 -17.05 -6.82 -1.29
N MET A 39 -16.04 -6.99 -0.41
CA MET A 39 -15.91 -8.13 0.48
C MET A 39 -17.05 -8.21 1.49
N ARG A 40 -17.57 -9.43 1.71
CA ARG A 40 -18.58 -9.71 2.74
C ARG A 40 -18.10 -10.88 3.60
N PRO A 41 -17.75 -10.65 4.89
CA PRO A 41 -17.08 -11.67 5.67
C PRO A 41 -18.06 -12.74 6.18
N SER A 42 -17.70 -14.00 5.99
CA SER A 42 -18.19 -15.15 6.74
C SER A 42 -17.14 -15.50 7.80
N MET A 43 -17.42 -15.18 9.07
CA MET A 43 -16.44 -15.39 10.15
C MET A 43 -16.22 -16.88 10.43
N LEU A 44 -14.96 -17.25 10.66
CA LEU A 44 -14.52 -18.59 11.06
C LEU A 44 -14.02 -18.64 12.51
N ILE A 45 -14.04 -17.49 13.17
CA ILE A 45 -13.52 -17.22 14.51
C ILE A 45 -14.49 -16.30 15.26
N GLN A 46 -14.35 -16.25 16.58
CA GLN A 46 -15.03 -15.32 17.49
C GLN A 46 -14.03 -14.65 18.44
N GLU A 47 -14.47 -13.60 19.13
CA GLU A 47 -13.66 -12.96 20.17
C GLU A 47 -13.31 -13.96 21.28
N GLY A 48 -12.06 -13.93 21.73
CA GLY A 48 -11.53 -14.86 22.72
C GLY A 48 -10.83 -16.09 22.14
N ASP A 49 -11.02 -16.40 20.86
CA ASP A 49 -10.35 -17.53 20.21
C ASP A 49 -8.83 -17.31 20.10
N TRP A 50 -8.07 -18.40 20.20
CA TRP A 50 -6.65 -18.43 19.89
C TRP A 50 -6.44 -18.80 18.43
N VAL A 51 -5.58 -18.06 17.75
CA VAL A 51 -5.29 -18.21 16.33
C VAL A 51 -3.78 -18.32 16.09
N LYS A 52 -3.39 -19.13 15.11
CA LYS A 52 -2.00 -19.22 14.63
C LYS A 52 -1.78 -18.26 13.48
N LYS A 53 -0.54 -17.79 13.27
CA LYS A 53 -0.19 -17.05 12.05
C LYS A 53 -0.54 -17.90 10.81
N GLY A 54 -1.26 -17.32 9.85
CA GLY A 54 -1.75 -18.01 8.66
C GLY A 54 -3.07 -18.78 8.83
N GLN A 55 -3.65 -18.84 10.04
CA GLN A 55 -4.97 -19.42 10.25
C GLN A 55 -6.07 -18.55 9.64
N ALA A 56 -7.05 -19.16 8.98
CA ALA A 56 -8.19 -18.43 8.42
C ALA A 56 -9.06 -17.79 9.52
N LEU A 57 -9.35 -16.49 9.37
CA LEU A 57 -10.21 -15.71 10.25
C LEU A 57 -11.61 -15.57 9.67
N PHE A 58 -11.72 -15.34 8.38
CA PHE A 58 -12.97 -15.23 7.65
C PHE A 58 -12.77 -15.50 6.16
N GLU A 59 -13.88 -15.80 5.48
CA GLU A 59 -13.95 -15.97 4.01
C GLU A 59 -14.76 -14.81 3.39
N ASP A 60 -14.48 -14.43 2.15
CA ASP A 60 -15.37 -13.55 1.39
C ASP A 60 -16.56 -14.33 0.80
N LYS A 61 -17.76 -14.12 1.36
CA LYS A 61 -19.03 -14.68 0.84
C LYS A 61 -19.34 -14.26 -0.60
N LYS A 62 -18.81 -13.13 -1.06
CA LYS A 62 -18.97 -12.65 -2.45
C LYS A 62 -17.88 -13.16 -3.39
N ASN A 63 -16.84 -13.80 -2.87
CA ASN A 63 -15.75 -14.39 -3.63
C ASN A 63 -15.29 -15.71 -2.97
N PRO A 64 -16.11 -16.78 -3.07
CA PRO A 64 -15.87 -18.03 -2.34
C PRO A 64 -14.49 -18.65 -2.61
N GLY A 65 -13.88 -19.23 -1.58
CA GLY A 65 -12.52 -19.76 -1.59
C GLY A 65 -11.44 -18.75 -1.21
N VAL A 66 -11.74 -17.44 -1.19
CA VAL A 66 -10.80 -16.42 -0.73
C VAL A 66 -10.84 -16.30 0.79
N MET A 67 -9.76 -16.74 1.42
CA MET A 67 -9.56 -16.70 2.87
C MET A 67 -8.72 -15.48 3.29
N PHE A 68 -9.07 -14.92 4.45
CA PHE A 68 -8.32 -13.87 5.12
C PHE A 68 -7.71 -14.45 6.38
N THR A 69 -6.39 -14.44 6.46
CA THR A 69 -5.63 -15.20 7.47
C THR A 69 -4.96 -14.30 8.49
N ALA A 70 -4.75 -14.84 9.69
CA ALA A 70 -4.14 -14.13 10.81
C ALA A 70 -2.69 -13.71 10.50
N PRO A 71 -2.34 -12.42 10.62
CA PRO A 71 -0.97 -11.95 10.40
C PRO A 71 -0.01 -12.30 11.56
N ALA A 72 -0.53 -12.78 12.69
CA ALA A 72 0.25 -13.20 13.86
C ALA A 72 -0.46 -14.31 14.64
N SER A 73 0.31 -15.00 15.48
CA SER A 73 -0.22 -15.87 16.54
C SER A 73 -0.74 -15.03 17.69
N GLY A 74 -1.80 -15.49 18.35
CA GLY A 74 -2.27 -14.91 19.59
C GLY A 74 -3.77 -15.04 19.77
N LYS A 75 -4.35 -14.11 20.53
CA LYS A 75 -5.77 -14.14 20.90
C LYS A 75 -6.56 -13.07 20.13
N VAL A 76 -7.70 -13.47 19.56
CA VAL A 76 -8.64 -12.53 18.94
C VAL A 76 -9.24 -11.66 20.04
N SER A 77 -8.79 -10.42 20.15
CA SER A 77 -9.18 -9.51 21.23
C SER A 77 -10.42 -8.68 20.89
N ALA A 78 -10.69 -8.43 19.60
CA ALA A 78 -11.89 -7.71 19.17
C ALA A 78 -12.30 -8.03 17.72
N ILE A 79 -13.60 -8.01 17.44
CA ILE A 79 -14.19 -8.06 16.09
C ILE A 79 -15.10 -6.84 15.94
N ASN A 80 -14.52 -5.74 15.48
CA ASN A 80 -15.21 -4.46 15.38
C ASN A 80 -16.15 -4.40 14.19
N ARG A 81 -17.38 -3.95 14.42
CA ARG A 81 -18.41 -3.78 13.39
C ARG A 81 -19.00 -2.37 13.42
N GLY A 82 -19.13 -1.79 12.23
CA GLY A 82 -19.73 -0.47 12.01
C GLY A 82 -21.22 -0.55 11.68
N GLU A 83 -21.70 0.52 11.05
CA GLU A 83 -23.08 0.61 10.59
C GLU A 83 -23.45 -0.58 9.68
N ARG A 84 -24.68 -1.08 9.80
CA ARG A 84 -25.16 -2.26 9.04
C ARG A 84 -24.27 -3.51 9.21
N ARG A 85 -23.56 -3.60 10.33
CA ARG A 85 -22.67 -4.71 10.72
C ARG A 85 -21.48 -4.92 9.75
N VAL A 86 -21.07 -3.88 9.03
CA VAL A 86 -19.84 -3.91 8.22
C VAL A 86 -18.66 -4.23 9.12
N LEU A 87 -17.82 -5.19 8.72
CA LEU A 87 -16.61 -5.54 9.47
C LEU A 87 -15.58 -4.44 9.28
N GLN A 88 -15.23 -3.77 10.38
CA GLN A 88 -14.20 -2.73 10.38
C GLN A 88 -12.84 -3.38 10.58
N SER A 89 -12.67 -4.14 11.66
CA SER A 89 -11.42 -4.82 11.97
C SER A 89 -11.58 -6.11 12.76
N VAL A 90 -10.64 -7.04 12.57
CA VAL A 90 -10.41 -8.19 13.44
C VAL A 90 -9.05 -7.98 14.11
N VAL A 91 -9.04 -7.78 15.42
CA VAL A 91 -7.85 -7.47 16.20
C VAL A 91 -7.33 -8.74 16.88
N ILE A 92 -6.02 -8.94 16.80
CA ILE A 92 -5.29 -10.02 17.47
C ILE A 92 -4.27 -9.38 18.41
N GLU A 93 -4.39 -9.71 19.69
CA GLU A 93 -3.33 -9.51 20.67
C GLU A 93 -2.28 -10.59 20.46
N ILE A 94 -1.05 -10.18 20.15
CA ILE A 94 0.04 -11.07 19.77
C ILE A 94 0.52 -11.81 21.00
N ASP A 95 0.49 -13.13 20.92
CA ASP A 95 1.09 -14.02 21.92
C ASP A 95 1.57 -15.31 21.24
N GLY A 96 2.82 -15.66 21.55
CA GLY A 96 3.56 -16.73 20.88
C GLY A 96 3.91 -16.46 19.41
N ASP A 97 4.43 -17.50 18.77
CA ASP A 97 4.95 -17.49 17.39
C ASP A 97 4.40 -18.66 16.55
N GLU A 98 3.34 -19.34 17.03
CA GLU A 98 2.74 -20.47 16.33
C GLU A 98 2.26 -20.08 14.92
N GLN A 99 2.52 -20.97 13.95
CA GLN A 99 2.16 -20.74 12.56
C GLN A 99 1.61 -21.99 11.91
N VAL A 100 0.69 -21.80 10.96
CA VAL A 100 0.25 -22.86 10.05
C VAL A 100 1.41 -23.18 9.12
N PRO A 101 1.90 -24.43 9.08
CA PRO A 101 2.93 -24.82 8.13
C PRO A 101 2.33 -24.95 6.73
N PHE A 102 3.08 -24.51 5.73
CA PHE A 102 2.72 -24.65 4.33
C PHE A 102 3.75 -25.49 3.56
N GLU A 103 3.33 -25.97 2.39
CA GLU A 103 4.21 -26.69 1.47
C GLU A 103 5.34 -25.75 1.00
N HIS A 104 6.59 -26.22 0.99
CA HIS A 104 7.71 -25.47 0.42
C HIS A 104 8.33 -26.26 -0.73
N TYR A 105 9.05 -25.54 -1.57
CA TYR A 105 9.58 -26.03 -2.84
C TYR A 105 11.01 -25.57 -2.99
N GLU A 106 11.84 -26.46 -3.55
CA GLU A 106 13.20 -26.12 -3.96
C GLU A 106 13.17 -25.01 -5.01
N GLU A 107 14.11 -24.07 -4.94
CA GLU A 107 14.16 -22.88 -5.81
C GLU A 107 14.14 -23.25 -7.31
N SER A 108 14.84 -24.32 -7.68
CA SER A 108 14.91 -24.84 -9.05
C SER A 108 13.60 -25.43 -9.57
N SER A 109 12.64 -25.71 -8.68
CA SER A 109 11.34 -26.32 -9.03
C SER A 109 10.22 -25.29 -9.17
N LEU A 110 10.42 -24.03 -8.76
CA LEU A 110 9.38 -23.01 -8.74
C LEU A 110 8.78 -22.73 -10.14
N ASN A 111 9.58 -22.87 -11.19
CA ASN A 111 9.15 -22.71 -12.59
C ASN A 111 8.34 -23.90 -13.12
N GLN A 112 8.33 -25.04 -12.42
CA GLN A 112 7.62 -26.27 -12.79
C GLN A 112 6.23 -26.36 -12.16
N LEU A 113 5.93 -25.52 -11.15
CA LEU A 113 4.65 -25.53 -10.46
C LEU A 113 3.48 -25.28 -11.42
N SER A 114 2.39 -26.02 -11.28
CA SER A 114 1.16 -25.71 -12.02
C SER A 114 0.53 -24.42 -11.49
N ASP A 115 -0.26 -23.76 -12.32
CA ASP A 115 -1.03 -22.58 -11.92
C ASP A 115 -2.08 -22.92 -10.85
N GLU A 116 -2.65 -24.13 -10.87
CA GLU A 116 -3.52 -24.61 -9.78
C GLU A 116 -2.78 -24.80 -8.46
N GLN A 117 -1.54 -25.33 -8.49
CA GLN A 117 -0.72 -25.46 -7.29
C GLN A 117 -0.43 -24.08 -6.69
N VAL A 118 -0.03 -23.12 -7.54
CA VAL A 118 0.23 -21.74 -7.10
C VAL A 118 -1.03 -21.10 -6.53
N GLN A 119 -2.16 -21.19 -7.23
CA GLN A 119 -3.43 -20.62 -6.78
C GLN A 119 -3.88 -21.23 -5.45
N ARG A 120 -3.88 -22.57 -5.33
CA ARG A 120 -4.26 -23.28 -4.10
C ARG A 120 -3.43 -22.81 -2.90
N HIS A 121 -2.12 -22.67 -3.10
CA HIS A 121 -1.20 -22.30 -2.04
C HIS A 121 -1.37 -20.83 -1.59
N LEU A 122 -1.58 -19.92 -2.54
CA LEU A 122 -1.86 -18.51 -2.24
C LEU A 122 -3.23 -18.31 -1.56
N LEU A 123 -4.24 -19.09 -1.95
CA LEU A 123 -5.56 -19.05 -1.31
C LEU A 123 -5.49 -19.57 0.13
N ALA A 124 -4.85 -20.72 0.34
CA ALA A 124 -4.73 -21.35 1.67
C ALA A 124 -3.95 -20.46 2.67
N SER A 125 -2.90 -19.78 2.21
CA SER A 125 -2.11 -18.87 3.04
C SER A 125 -2.78 -17.51 3.26
N GLY A 126 -3.80 -17.16 2.48
CA GLY A 126 -4.41 -15.83 2.44
C GLY A 126 -3.60 -14.78 1.65
N LEU A 127 -2.42 -15.10 1.12
CA LEU A 127 -1.63 -14.18 0.28
C LEU A 127 -2.30 -13.86 -1.06
N TRP A 128 -3.29 -14.64 -1.50
CA TRP A 128 -4.13 -14.29 -2.66
C TRP A 128 -4.75 -12.90 -2.54
N THR A 129 -5.04 -12.44 -1.31
CA THR A 129 -5.59 -11.11 -1.03
C THR A 129 -4.64 -9.95 -1.35
N ALA A 130 -3.34 -10.22 -1.55
CA ALA A 130 -2.36 -9.24 -2.01
C ALA A 130 -2.62 -8.80 -3.45
N LEU A 131 -3.16 -9.70 -4.27
CA LEU A 131 -3.47 -9.46 -5.67
C LEU A 131 -4.74 -8.61 -5.76
N ARG A 132 -4.72 -7.62 -6.64
CA ARG A 132 -5.90 -6.81 -6.96
C ARG A 132 -6.10 -6.69 -8.46
N THR A 133 -7.34 -6.79 -8.90
CA THR A 133 -7.74 -6.63 -10.29
C THR A 133 -7.76 -5.17 -10.71
N ARG A 134 -7.51 -4.88 -11.98
CA ARG A 134 -7.86 -3.61 -12.61
C ARG A 134 -8.84 -3.87 -13.74
N PRO A 135 -9.95 -3.12 -13.82
CA PRO A 135 -10.12 -1.77 -13.25
C PRO A 135 -10.64 -1.68 -11.80
N PHE A 136 -11.24 -2.72 -11.22
CA PHE A 136 -12.08 -2.59 -10.02
C PHE A 136 -11.39 -2.66 -8.66
N SER A 137 -10.09 -2.94 -8.60
CA SER A 137 -9.30 -3.09 -7.36
C SER A 137 -9.84 -4.13 -6.38
N LYS A 138 -10.56 -5.14 -6.89
CA LYS A 138 -11.06 -6.28 -6.11
C LYS A 138 -10.03 -7.41 -6.07
N THR A 139 -10.01 -8.20 -5.00
CA THR A 139 -9.28 -9.48 -5.00
C THR A 139 -9.74 -10.35 -6.18
N PRO A 140 -8.83 -10.98 -6.94
CA PRO A 140 -9.22 -11.83 -8.05
C PRO A 140 -10.15 -12.97 -7.64
N VAL A 141 -11.07 -13.32 -8.53
CA VAL A 141 -11.91 -14.51 -8.36
C VAL A 141 -11.04 -15.75 -8.57
N PRO A 142 -11.06 -16.76 -7.68
CA PRO A 142 -10.38 -18.03 -7.92
C PRO A 142 -10.72 -18.59 -9.30
N ASN A 143 -9.75 -19.22 -9.96
CA ASN A 143 -9.84 -19.74 -11.33
C ASN A 143 -9.95 -18.68 -12.43
N SER A 144 -10.00 -17.38 -12.11
CA SER A 144 -9.81 -16.33 -13.12
C SER A 144 -8.34 -16.18 -13.50
N ARG A 145 -8.08 -15.61 -14.68
CA ARG A 145 -6.72 -15.35 -15.19
C ARG A 145 -6.60 -13.90 -15.66
N PRO A 146 -5.49 -13.21 -15.35
CA PRO A 146 -5.25 -11.87 -15.86
C PRO A 146 -4.55 -11.93 -17.22
N ARG A 147 -4.75 -10.87 -18.01
CA ARG A 147 -3.98 -10.65 -19.24
C ARG A 147 -2.49 -10.41 -18.97
N ALA A 148 -2.19 -9.76 -17.85
CA ALA A 148 -0.84 -9.47 -17.37
C ALA A 148 -0.87 -9.20 -15.86
N ILE A 149 0.28 -9.28 -15.20
CA ILE A 149 0.43 -8.94 -13.77
C ILE A 149 1.39 -7.77 -13.64
N PHE A 150 1.02 -6.76 -12.87
CA PHE A 150 1.85 -5.58 -12.61
C PHE A 150 2.42 -5.62 -11.20
N VAL A 151 3.74 -5.54 -11.10
CA VAL A 151 4.46 -5.41 -9.84
C VAL A 151 4.87 -3.95 -9.68
N SER A 152 4.30 -3.28 -8.68
CA SER A 152 4.68 -1.92 -8.32
C SER A 152 5.98 -1.97 -7.52
N ALA A 153 7.12 -1.62 -8.14
CA ALA A 153 8.46 -1.58 -7.55
C ALA A 153 9.06 -0.16 -7.60
N MET A 154 8.19 0.84 -7.55
CA MET A 154 8.48 2.26 -7.34
C MET A 154 7.30 2.88 -6.59
N ASP A 155 7.56 3.95 -5.84
CA ASP A 155 6.51 4.74 -5.22
C ASP A 155 6.86 6.23 -5.35
N THR A 156 5.93 7.01 -5.88
CA THR A 156 6.07 8.48 -6.01
C THR A 156 5.09 9.18 -5.09
N GLN A 157 4.41 8.48 -4.18
CA GLN A 157 3.65 9.14 -3.13
C GLN A 157 4.61 9.97 -2.26
N PRO A 158 4.16 11.13 -1.77
CA PRO A 158 4.97 11.91 -0.84
C PRO A 158 5.29 11.09 0.40
N LEU A 159 6.53 11.22 0.88
CA LEU A 159 7.03 10.55 2.09
C LEU A 159 7.17 9.02 1.98
N ALA A 160 7.07 8.45 0.78
CA ALA A 160 7.18 7.00 0.60
C ALA A 160 8.60 6.46 0.88
N ALA A 161 8.66 5.17 1.19
CA ALA A 161 9.91 4.41 1.15
C ALA A 161 10.35 4.21 -0.30
N ASP A 162 11.65 4.24 -0.57
CA ASP A 162 12.21 3.79 -1.84
C ASP A 162 12.15 2.25 -1.90
N PRO A 163 11.35 1.66 -2.80
CA PRO A 163 11.26 0.21 -2.90
C PRO A 163 12.58 -0.48 -3.21
N GLN A 164 13.53 0.21 -3.86
CA GLN A 164 14.83 -0.38 -4.20
C GLN A 164 15.64 -0.73 -2.95
N VAL A 165 15.61 0.14 -1.94
CA VAL A 165 16.29 -0.09 -0.65
C VAL A 165 15.76 -1.36 0.02
N ILE A 166 14.46 -1.61 -0.08
CA ILE A 166 13.79 -2.77 0.53
C ILE A 166 14.05 -4.04 -0.28
N ILE A 167 13.86 -3.98 -1.61
CA ILE A 167 14.08 -5.13 -2.50
C ILE A 167 15.54 -5.61 -2.43
N ALA A 168 16.50 -4.69 -2.29
CA ALA A 168 17.92 -5.04 -2.14
C ALA A 168 18.18 -5.94 -0.91
N THR A 169 17.37 -5.85 0.14
CA THR A 169 17.50 -6.72 1.33
C THR A 169 16.93 -8.12 1.14
N GLU A 170 16.11 -8.34 0.11
CA GLU A 170 15.31 -9.55 -0.10
C GLU A 170 15.26 -9.95 -1.59
N SER A 171 16.37 -9.75 -2.31
CA SER A 171 16.39 -9.85 -3.78
C SER A 171 16.04 -11.25 -4.30
N ASP A 172 16.54 -12.31 -3.64
CA ASP A 172 16.23 -13.69 -4.04
C ASP A 172 14.74 -14.00 -3.84
N ALA A 173 14.19 -13.64 -2.66
CA ALA A 173 12.78 -13.80 -2.39
C ALA A 173 11.89 -13.00 -3.37
N PHE A 174 12.31 -11.79 -3.76
CA PHE A 174 11.62 -11.03 -4.79
C PHE A 174 11.62 -11.78 -6.14
N ASN A 175 12.76 -12.32 -6.57
CA ASN A 175 12.89 -13.07 -7.82
C ASN A 175 12.09 -14.39 -7.81
N HIS A 176 12.05 -15.09 -6.67
CA HIS A 176 11.18 -16.24 -6.47
C HIS A 176 9.71 -15.85 -6.60
N GLY A 177 9.31 -14.75 -5.98
CA GLY A 177 7.96 -14.21 -6.12
C GLY A 177 7.59 -13.90 -7.57
N LEU A 178 8.50 -13.30 -8.35
CA LEU A 178 8.28 -13.05 -9.78
C LEU A 178 8.11 -14.34 -10.58
N THR A 179 8.90 -15.38 -10.27
CA THR A 179 8.78 -16.70 -10.91
C THR A 179 7.41 -17.32 -10.63
N ILE A 180 6.93 -17.24 -9.38
CA ILE A 180 5.61 -17.72 -8.98
C ILE A 180 4.49 -16.93 -9.69
N LEU A 181 4.59 -15.61 -9.74
CA LEU A 181 3.58 -14.78 -10.42
C LEU A 181 3.50 -15.08 -11.92
N ALA A 182 4.63 -15.40 -12.57
CA ALA A 182 4.62 -15.78 -13.99
C ALA A 182 3.78 -17.04 -14.27
N ARG A 183 3.58 -17.91 -13.28
CA ARG A 183 2.70 -19.09 -13.40
C ARG A 183 1.21 -18.74 -13.42
N LEU A 184 0.82 -17.55 -12.92
CA LEU A 184 -0.58 -17.13 -12.83
C LEU A 184 -1.11 -16.44 -14.10
N THR A 185 -0.28 -16.25 -15.12
CA THR A 185 -0.66 -15.59 -16.36
C THR A 185 0.03 -16.22 -17.57
N GLU A 186 -0.68 -16.34 -18.68
CA GLU A 186 -0.08 -16.66 -19.98
C GLU A 186 0.65 -15.43 -20.58
N GLY A 187 0.38 -14.24 -20.04
CA GLY A 187 0.96 -12.99 -20.49
C GLY A 187 2.27 -12.65 -19.80
N LYS A 188 2.48 -11.34 -19.58
CA LYS A 188 3.69 -10.79 -18.99
C LYS A 188 3.50 -10.43 -17.51
N VAL A 189 4.60 -10.50 -16.77
CA VAL A 189 4.76 -9.85 -15.47
C VAL A 189 5.54 -8.56 -15.68
N HIS A 190 4.91 -7.41 -15.48
CA HIS A 190 5.51 -6.09 -15.63
C HIS A 190 6.03 -5.58 -14.28
N VAL A 191 7.35 -5.59 -14.09
CA VAL A 191 8.00 -4.95 -12.94
C VAL A 191 8.20 -3.48 -13.27
N CYS A 192 7.47 -2.59 -12.62
CA CYS A 192 7.52 -1.16 -12.87
C CYS A 192 8.37 -0.48 -11.81
N HIS A 193 9.50 0.10 -12.20
CA HIS A 193 10.51 0.62 -11.27
C HIS A 193 11.02 2.01 -11.68
N ALA A 194 11.65 2.71 -10.72
CA ALA A 194 12.32 3.98 -10.96
C ALA A 194 13.66 3.75 -11.69
N PRO A 195 14.21 4.77 -12.38
CA PRO A 195 15.51 4.67 -13.04
C PRO A 195 16.62 4.64 -11.99
N GLY A 196 17.77 4.06 -12.34
CA GLY A 196 19.02 4.31 -11.61
C GLY A 196 19.69 3.10 -10.98
N GLN A 197 18.98 2.00 -10.72
CA GLN A 197 19.56 0.67 -10.48
C GLN A 197 18.58 -0.41 -10.93
N ALA A 198 19.11 -1.44 -11.59
CA ALA A 198 18.31 -2.59 -11.95
C ALA A 198 17.89 -3.30 -10.66
N VAL A 199 16.59 -3.34 -10.36
CA VAL A 199 16.02 -4.48 -9.63
C VAL A 199 16.65 -5.70 -10.28
N ALA A 200 17.52 -6.41 -9.55
CA ALA A 200 18.42 -7.42 -10.11
C ALA A 200 17.69 -8.21 -11.19
N SER A 201 18.01 -7.92 -12.47
CA SER A 201 17.12 -8.28 -13.57
C SER A 201 17.13 -9.78 -13.74
N TYR A 202 16.19 -10.42 -13.06
CA TYR A 202 16.01 -11.86 -13.12
C TYR A 202 15.60 -12.26 -14.53
N GLN A 203 16.35 -13.18 -15.12
CA GLN A 203 16.10 -13.66 -16.48
C GLN A 203 14.96 -14.67 -16.47
N ASN A 204 13.75 -14.16 -16.69
CA ASN A 204 12.57 -14.96 -16.99
C ASN A 204 11.88 -14.35 -18.21
N ALA A 205 11.58 -15.17 -19.22
CA ALA A 205 11.06 -14.72 -20.51
C ALA A 205 9.71 -13.96 -20.41
N GLN A 206 8.91 -14.23 -19.38
CA GLN A 206 7.63 -13.55 -19.14
C GLN A 206 7.77 -12.28 -18.27
N VAL A 207 8.90 -12.10 -17.59
CA VAL A 207 9.14 -10.94 -16.72
C VAL A 207 9.76 -9.81 -17.53
N THR A 208 9.14 -8.64 -17.48
CA THR A 208 9.63 -7.43 -18.15
C THR A 208 9.83 -6.31 -17.15
N TYR A 209 10.99 -5.68 -17.20
CA TYR A 209 11.35 -4.54 -16.36
C TYR A 209 11.06 -3.25 -17.13
N ASN A 210 10.21 -2.40 -16.56
CA ASN A 210 9.68 -1.20 -17.20
C ASN A 210 10.00 0.01 -16.33
N GLU A 211 10.94 0.82 -16.81
CA GLU A 211 11.34 2.05 -16.13
C GLU A 211 10.33 3.18 -16.32
N PHE A 212 9.92 3.80 -15.23
CA PHE A 212 9.12 5.03 -15.23
C PHE A 212 9.83 6.14 -14.46
N SER A 213 9.65 7.38 -14.91
CA SER A 213 10.17 8.57 -14.22
C SER A 213 9.19 9.73 -14.31
N GLY A 214 9.34 10.72 -13.43
CA GLY A 214 8.49 11.91 -13.40
C GLY A 214 7.83 12.11 -12.03
N PRO A 215 7.02 13.16 -11.91
CA PRO A 215 6.33 13.47 -10.67
C PRO A 215 5.20 12.47 -10.39
N HIS A 216 4.64 12.48 -9.18
CA HIS A 216 3.41 11.76 -8.88
C HIS A 216 2.29 12.16 -9.86
N PRO A 217 1.61 11.20 -10.54
CA PRO A 217 1.47 9.78 -10.18
C PRO A 217 2.35 8.78 -10.96
N ALA A 218 3.61 9.10 -11.29
CA ALA A 218 4.48 8.19 -12.06
C ALA A 218 4.72 6.81 -11.41
N GLY A 219 4.59 6.68 -10.09
CA GLY A 219 4.68 5.42 -9.37
C GLY A 219 3.37 4.65 -9.22
N LEU A 220 2.24 5.19 -9.68
CA LEU A 220 0.96 4.50 -9.55
C LEU A 220 0.79 3.41 -10.61
N VAL A 221 0.35 2.24 -10.17
CA VAL A 221 0.05 1.10 -11.04
C VAL A 221 -0.96 1.45 -12.15
N GLY A 222 -1.92 2.33 -11.88
CA GLY A 222 -2.90 2.78 -12.89
C GLY A 222 -2.22 3.50 -14.06
N THR A 223 -1.21 4.32 -13.77
CA THR A 223 -0.38 4.97 -14.78
C THR A 223 0.44 3.93 -15.55
N HIS A 224 1.07 2.97 -14.86
CA HIS A 224 1.83 1.91 -15.53
C HIS A 224 0.97 1.09 -16.50
N ILE A 225 -0.21 0.67 -16.04
CA ILE A 225 -1.18 -0.10 -16.84
C ILE A 225 -1.62 0.69 -18.06
N HIS A 226 -1.91 1.99 -17.93
CA HIS A 226 -2.31 2.83 -19.05
C HIS A 226 -1.27 2.92 -20.17
N PHE A 227 0.01 2.91 -19.84
CA PHE A 227 1.07 3.00 -20.87
C PHE A 227 1.52 1.64 -21.42
N LEU A 228 1.35 0.55 -20.66
CA LEU A 228 1.88 -0.76 -21.03
C LEU A 228 0.80 -1.74 -21.50
N GLU A 229 -0.30 -1.88 -20.75
CA GLU A 229 -1.36 -2.85 -21.03
C GLU A 229 -2.74 -2.28 -20.62
N PRO A 230 -3.29 -1.30 -21.35
CA PRO A 230 -4.56 -0.64 -20.98
C PRO A 230 -5.68 -1.66 -20.78
N VAL A 231 -6.49 -1.45 -19.74
CA VAL A 231 -7.62 -2.32 -19.36
C VAL A 231 -8.95 -1.76 -19.82
N SER A 232 -9.96 -2.64 -19.86
CA SER A 232 -11.36 -2.29 -20.11
C SER A 232 -12.28 -3.18 -19.27
N LEU A 233 -13.60 -3.04 -19.42
CA LEU A 233 -14.56 -3.95 -18.78
C LEU A 233 -14.34 -5.42 -19.17
N ASN A 234 -13.78 -5.68 -20.36
CA ASN A 234 -13.58 -7.02 -20.91
C ASN A 234 -12.11 -7.48 -20.84
N LYS A 235 -11.20 -6.62 -20.39
CA LYS A 235 -9.77 -6.89 -20.32
C LYS A 235 -9.25 -6.53 -18.94
N THR A 236 -8.96 -7.56 -18.15
CA THR A 236 -8.52 -7.42 -16.75
C THR A 236 -7.04 -7.77 -16.63
N VAL A 237 -6.30 -6.96 -15.88
CA VAL A 237 -4.95 -7.28 -15.39
C VAL A 237 -4.99 -7.38 -13.87
N TRP A 238 -3.98 -8.00 -13.26
CA TRP A 238 -3.79 -7.97 -11.82
C TRP A 238 -2.60 -7.12 -11.46
N HIS A 239 -2.53 -6.70 -10.19
CA HIS A 239 -1.36 -6.04 -9.66
C HIS A 239 -1.10 -6.40 -8.20
N VAL A 240 0.17 -6.23 -7.79
CA VAL A 240 0.69 -6.56 -6.47
C VAL A 240 1.87 -5.65 -6.13
N GLY A 241 2.07 -5.37 -4.83
CA GLY A 241 3.19 -4.55 -4.36
C GLY A 241 4.47 -5.37 -4.18
N TYR A 242 5.64 -4.73 -4.29
CA TYR A 242 6.94 -5.39 -4.19
C TYR A 242 7.16 -6.21 -2.90
N GLN A 243 6.73 -5.73 -1.73
CA GLN A 243 6.86 -6.52 -0.48
C GLN A 243 5.93 -7.74 -0.44
N ASP A 244 4.80 -7.69 -1.15
CA ASP A 244 3.96 -8.87 -1.31
C ASP A 244 4.57 -9.88 -2.28
N VAL A 245 5.31 -9.43 -3.30
CA VAL A 245 6.11 -10.33 -4.15
C VAL A 245 7.18 -11.04 -3.32
N ILE A 246 7.89 -10.33 -2.44
CA ILE A 246 8.82 -10.93 -1.48
C ILE A 246 8.11 -11.96 -0.58
N ALA A 247 6.94 -11.60 -0.04
CA ALA A 247 6.13 -12.49 0.79
C ALA A 247 5.75 -13.79 0.06
N ILE A 248 5.36 -13.68 -1.22
CA ILE A 248 5.04 -14.82 -2.08
C ILE A 248 6.28 -15.69 -2.27
N GLY A 249 7.44 -15.12 -2.61
CA GLY A 249 8.66 -15.89 -2.78
C GLY A 249 9.07 -16.64 -1.50
N LYS A 250 8.96 -15.98 -0.34
CA LYS A 250 9.23 -16.61 0.97
C LYS A 250 8.23 -17.72 1.30
N LEU A 251 6.94 -17.54 1.02
CA LEU A 251 5.94 -18.58 1.24
C LEU A 251 6.32 -19.87 0.51
N PHE A 252 6.67 -19.78 -0.77
CA PHE A 252 6.95 -20.96 -1.59
C PHE A 252 8.31 -21.60 -1.29
N THR A 253 9.30 -20.84 -0.82
CA THR A 253 10.64 -21.38 -0.53
C THR A 253 10.83 -21.81 0.93
N ARG A 254 10.10 -21.21 1.86
CA ARG A 254 10.23 -21.48 3.31
C ARG A 254 9.03 -22.21 3.91
N GLY A 255 7.86 -22.20 3.24
CA GLY A 255 6.65 -22.84 3.74
C GLY A 255 6.01 -22.08 4.90
N GLU A 256 6.32 -20.79 5.05
CA GLU A 256 5.85 -19.96 6.15
C GLU A 256 5.26 -18.65 5.64
N LEU A 257 4.16 -18.22 6.26
CA LEU A 257 3.59 -16.91 5.96
C LEU A 257 4.51 -15.80 6.48
N TRP A 258 5.11 -15.06 5.56
CA TRP A 258 5.94 -13.89 5.88
C TRP A 258 5.06 -12.65 6.02
N THR A 259 5.01 -12.10 7.23
CA THR A 259 4.14 -10.96 7.58
C THR A 259 4.92 -9.70 7.91
N ASP A 260 6.25 -9.71 7.83
CA ASP A 260 7.04 -8.52 8.09
C ASP A 260 6.79 -7.45 7.02
N ARG A 261 6.94 -6.20 7.44
CA ARG A 261 6.80 -5.03 6.59
C ARG A 261 7.92 -4.06 6.88
N ILE A 262 8.37 -3.37 5.85
CA ILE A 262 9.22 -2.19 6.01
C ILE A 262 8.40 -0.99 5.57
N VAL A 263 8.08 -0.10 6.50
CA VAL A 263 7.22 1.06 6.22
C VAL A 263 7.98 2.34 6.46
N SER A 264 7.72 3.35 5.63
CA SER A 264 8.13 4.72 5.96
C SER A 264 7.28 5.24 7.12
N LEU A 265 7.90 5.69 8.21
CA LEU A 265 7.26 6.54 9.22
C LEU A 265 7.75 7.96 9.00
N ALA A 266 6.86 8.83 8.53
CA ALA A 266 7.28 10.13 8.02
C ALA A 266 6.20 11.21 8.14
N GLY A 267 6.63 12.44 7.87
CA GLY A 267 5.79 13.63 7.86
C GLY A 267 6.26 14.68 8.86
N PRO A 268 5.70 15.91 8.79
CA PRO A 268 6.17 17.04 9.57
C PRO A 268 6.11 16.83 11.08
N GLN A 269 5.22 15.94 11.56
CA GLN A 269 5.00 15.64 12.97
C GLN A 269 5.79 14.43 13.49
N VAL A 270 6.65 13.82 12.67
CA VAL A 270 7.58 12.77 13.11
C VAL A 270 8.91 13.41 13.51
N GLU A 271 9.46 13.03 14.66
CA GLU A 271 10.73 13.57 15.17
C GLU A 271 11.92 13.11 14.31
N GLN A 272 11.99 11.81 14.02
CA GLN A 272 13.04 11.18 13.22
C GLN A 272 12.40 10.33 12.11
N PRO A 273 12.02 10.95 10.97
CA PRO A 273 11.46 10.24 9.84
C PRO A 273 12.42 9.17 9.28
N VAL A 274 11.99 7.91 9.21
CA VAL A 274 12.86 6.76 8.87
C VAL A 274 12.04 5.58 8.32
N LEU A 275 12.69 4.57 7.77
CA LEU A 275 12.05 3.29 7.43
C LEU A 275 12.11 2.35 8.64
N LEU A 276 10.97 1.80 9.04
CA LEU A 276 10.86 0.90 10.19
C LEU A 276 10.46 -0.50 9.75
N ARG A 277 11.18 -1.52 10.25
CA ARG A 277 10.68 -2.90 10.26
C ARG A 277 9.53 -3.02 11.23
N THR A 278 8.44 -3.60 10.77
CA THR A 278 7.23 -3.86 11.52
C THR A 278 6.53 -5.07 10.91
N ARG A 279 5.22 -5.19 11.06
CA ARG A 279 4.43 -6.30 10.54
C ARG A 279 3.10 -5.86 9.94
N LEU A 280 2.52 -6.76 9.15
CA LEU A 280 1.23 -6.57 8.51
C LEU A 280 0.15 -6.33 9.58
N GLY A 281 -0.65 -5.28 9.39
CA GLY A 281 -1.72 -4.96 10.33
C GLY A 281 -1.24 -4.34 11.64
N ALA A 282 0.03 -3.96 11.79
CA ALA A 282 0.57 -3.42 13.04
C ALA A 282 -0.25 -2.23 13.58
N SER A 283 -0.48 -2.21 14.90
CA SER A 283 -1.08 -1.08 15.59
C SER A 283 -0.28 0.20 15.35
N LEU A 284 -0.95 1.24 14.85
CA LEU A 284 -0.31 2.52 14.57
C LEU A 284 -0.01 3.29 15.85
N SER A 285 -0.79 3.09 16.92
CA SER A 285 -0.49 3.71 18.21
C SER A 285 0.81 3.16 18.80
N GLU A 286 1.03 1.85 18.70
CA GLU A 286 2.27 1.20 19.13
C GLU A 286 3.45 1.56 18.22
N LEU A 287 3.23 1.54 16.90
CA LEU A 287 4.26 1.86 15.91
C LEU A 287 4.78 3.30 16.03
N THR A 288 3.92 4.24 16.44
CA THR A 288 4.27 5.67 16.55
C THR A 288 4.59 6.14 17.97
N ALA A 289 4.47 5.27 18.97
CA ALA A 289 4.71 5.62 20.37
C ALA A 289 6.12 6.21 20.58
N GLY A 290 6.19 7.40 21.18
CA GLY A 290 7.45 8.09 21.48
C GLY A 290 8.22 8.63 20.27
N ARG A 291 7.64 8.60 19.05
CA ARG A 291 8.30 9.05 17.81
C ARG A 291 7.69 10.31 17.21
N LEU A 292 6.64 10.85 17.81
CA LEU A 292 5.91 12.02 17.32
C LEU A 292 6.26 13.26 18.13
N LYS A 293 6.23 14.40 17.45
CA LYS A 293 6.30 15.73 18.09
C LYS A 293 5.07 15.96 18.95
N GLU A 294 5.20 16.82 19.96
CA GLU A 294 4.07 17.25 20.78
C GLU A 294 3.00 17.96 19.93
N GLY A 295 1.73 17.73 20.27
CA GLY A 295 0.58 18.36 19.65
C GLY A 295 -0.53 17.38 19.26
N ASP A 296 -1.58 17.93 18.67
CA ASP A 296 -2.67 17.14 18.08
C ASP A 296 -2.24 16.65 16.68
N ASN A 297 -2.04 15.34 16.57
CA ASN A 297 -1.44 14.70 15.41
C ASN A 297 -2.45 13.80 14.69
N ARG A 298 -2.58 13.99 13.38
CA ARG A 298 -3.28 13.05 12.52
C ARG A 298 -2.30 11.99 12.01
N ILE A 299 -2.48 10.78 12.52
CA ILE A 299 -1.79 9.58 12.03
C ILE A 299 -2.60 8.99 10.87
N ILE A 300 -1.94 8.64 9.77
CA ILE A 300 -2.56 8.12 8.55
C ILE A 300 -1.87 6.82 8.17
N SER A 301 -2.64 5.74 8.03
CA SER A 301 -2.16 4.55 7.33
C SER A 301 -2.13 4.85 5.84
N GLY A 302 -0.97 4.77 5.19
CA GLY A 302 -0.79 5.20 3.81
C GLY A 302 -0.27 6.63 3.67
N SER A 303 -0.36 7.17 2.46
CA SER A 303 0.15 8.51 2.17
C SER A 303 -0.85 9.60 2.53
N VAL A 304 -0.37 10.85 2.59
CA VAL A 304 -1.26 12.02 2.73
C VAL A 304 -2.21 12.21 1.55
N LEU A 305 -1.95 11.55 0.40
CA LEU A 305 -2.79 11.61 -0.80
C LEU A 305 -3.83 10.49 -0.86
N SER A 306 -3.47 9.31 -0.34
CA SER A 306 -4.30 8.11 -0.37
C SER A 306 -3.96 7.27 0.85
N GLY A 307 -4.77 7.44 1.90
CA GLY A 307 -4.59 6.77 3.17
C GLY A 307 -5.83 6.86 4.04
N THR A 308 -5.82 6.10 5.12
CA THR A 308 -6.90 6.01 6.10
C THR A 308 -6.46 6.69 7.38
N ALA A 309 -7.24 7.67 7.85
CA ALA A 309 -6.96 8.33 9.11
C ALA A 309 -7.16 7.37 10.29
N PHE A 310 -6.29 7.48 11.28
CA PHE A 310 -6.37 6.71 12.52
C PHE A 310 -7.75 6.90 13.19
N SER A 311 -8.32 5.80 13.65
CA SER A 311 -9.49 5.78 14.54
C SER A 311 -9.40 4.57 15.46
N ALA A 312 -10.27 4.47 16.46
CA ALA A 312 -10.26 3.33 17.40
C ALA A 312 -10.35 1.97 16.70
N THR A 313 -11.07 1.87 15.58
CA THR A 313 -11.27 0.60 14.86
C THR A 313 -10.41 0.46 13.60
N HIS A 314 -9.78 1.55 13.14
CA HIS A 314 -8.90 1.59 11.96
C HIS A 314 -7.45 1.99 12.28
N GLY A 315 -7.06 1.96 13.56
CA GLY A 315 -5.75 2.36 14.04
C GLY A 315 -4.64 1.35 13.74
N TYR A 316 -4.65 0.74 12.56
CA TYR A 316 -3.77 -0.35 12.15
C TYR A 316 -3.19 -0.10 10.76
N LEU A 317 -2.03 -0.69 10.47
CA LEU A 317 -1.42 -0.63 9.15
C LEU A 317 -2.27 -1.39 8.13
N GLY A 318 -2.86 -0.66 7.19
CA GLY A 318 -3.67 -1.21 6.12
C GLY A 318 -2.93 -2.22 5.23
N ARG A 319 -3.67 -3.19 4.69
CA ARG A 319 -3.14 -4.32 3.91
C ARG A 319 -2.24 -3.89 2.76
N PHE A 320 -2.59 -2.78 2.11
CA PHE A 320 -1.96 -2.28 0.90
C PHE A 320 -1.09 -1.04 1.12
N HIS A 321 -0.95 -0.58 2.37
CA HIS A 321 -0.15 0.58 2.73
C HIS A 321 1.29 0.18 3.06
N GLN A 322 2.24 0.96 2.56
CA GLN A 322 3.69 0.77 2.78
C GLN A 322 4.33 1.99 3.49
N GLN A 323 3.50 2.87 4.06
CA GLN A 323 3.94 4.03 4.81
C GLN A 323 2.89 4.43 5.85
N VAL A 324 3.33 5.16 6.86
CA VAL A 324 2.52 5.81 7.88
C VAL A 324 2.90 7.29 7.88
N SER A 325 1.93 8.13 7.54
CA SER A 325 2.15 9.58 7.43
C SER A 325 1.58 10.27 8.66
N VAL A 326 2.32 11.21 9.25
CA VAL A 326 1.86 11.99 10.40
C VAL A 326 1.95 13.48 10.12
N ILE A 327 0.79 14.13 10.14
CA ILE A 327 0.62 15.57 9.94
C ILE A 327 -0.07 16.18 11.15
N ARG A 328 -0.01 17.51 11.28
CA ARG A 328 -0.69 18.20 12.36
C ARG A 328 -2.21 18.23 12.10
N GLU A 329 -3.00 18.01 13.13
CA GLU A 329 -4.44 18.28 13.06
C GLU A 329 -4.64 19.81 13.10
N GLY A 330 -5.21 20.33 12.02
CA GLY A 330 -5.55 21.73 11.83
C GLY A 330 -6.82 22.10 12.59
N ARG A 331 -6.66 22.80 13.73
CA ARG A 331 -7.78 23.37 14.51
C ARG A 331 -7.60 24.85 14.79
N GLU A 332 -6.53 25.45 14.27
CA GLU A 332 -6.16 26.82 14.58
C GLU A 332 -6.90 27.81 13.68
N LYS A 333 -7.39 28.90 14.27
CA LYS A 333 -7.91 30.03 13.50
C LYS A 333 -6.75 30.93 13.10
N GLU A 334 -6.54 31.09 11.79
CA GLU A 334 -5.54 32.03 11.29
C GLU A 334 -5.97 33.48 11.52
N LEU A 335 -5.12 34.26 12.18
CA LEU A 335 -5.29 35.71 12.30
C LEU A 335 -5.20 36.36 10.90
N PHE A 336 -6.21 37.15 10.53
CA PHE A 336 -6.39 37.77 9.20
C PHE A 336 -6.60 36.81 8.02
N GLY A 337 -6.67 35.49 8.25
CA GLY A 337 -7.12 34.47 7.29
C GLY A 337 -6.61 34.63 5.86
N TRP A 338 -7.53 34.78 4.89
CA TRP A 338 -7.23 34.88 3.46
C TRP A 338 -6.49 36.16 3.05
N VAL A 339 -6.49 37.21 3.90
CA VAL A 339 -5.76 38.47 3.64
C VAL A 339 -4.27 38.28 3.84
N MET A 340 -3.86 37.28 4.63
CA MET A 340 -2.45 36.99 4.85
C MET A 340 -1.79 36.46 3.58
N PRO A 341 -0.62 36.98 3.20
CA PRO A 341 0.05 36.62 1.94
C PRO A 341 0.59 35.17 1.91
N GLY A 342 0.51 34.43 3.03
CA GLY A 342 0.68 32.98 3.04
C GLY A 342 2.10 32.50 2.73
N ARG A 343 3.13 33.04 3.39
CA ARG A 343 4.53 32.61 3.20
C ARG A 343 4.76 31.11 3.46
N ASP A 344 4.01 30.54 4.40
CA ASP A 344 4.09 29.13 4.80
C ASP A 344 3.03 28.26 4.13
N LYS A 345 2.35 28.79 3.09
CA LYS A 345 1.34 28.07 2.32
C LYS A 345 1.83 27.71 0.94
N TYR A 346 1.66 26.45 0.56
CA TYR A 346 1.92 25.99 -0.80
C TYR A 346 0.76 26.36 -1.74
N SER A 347 1.07 26.79 -2.97
CA SER A 347 0.07 27.07 -4.00
C SER A 347 0.59 26.69 -5.39
N ILE A 348 -0.16 25.81 -6.08
CA ILE A 348 0.11 25.39 -7.46
C ILE A 348 -0.21 26.51 -8.49
N THR A 349 -1.12 27.42 -8.15
CA THR A 349 -1.56 28.56 -8.96
C THR A 349 -0.81 29.85 -8.62
N ARG A 350 0.20 29.77 -7.75
CA ARG A 350 1.10 30.89 -7.39
C ARG A 350 0.39 32.05 -6.67
N THR A 351 -0.67 31.75 -5.93
CA THR A 351 -1.48 32.75 -5.21
C THR A 351 -0.94 33.13 -3.83
N THR A 352 0.08 32.41 -3.33
CA THR A 352 0.70 32.65 -2.01
C THR A 352 2.17 32.98 -2.17
N LEU A 353 2.74 33.75 -1.23
CA LEU A 353 4.17 34.07 -1.21
C LEU A 353 5.06 32.82 -1.11
N GLY A 354 4.53 31.72 -0.55
CA GLY A 354 5.21 30.43 -0.51
C GLY A 354 5.72 29.97 -1.87
N HIS A 355 5.03 30.31 -2.97
CA HIS A 355 5.42 29.91 -4.32
C HIS A 355 6.78 30.46 -4.78
N PHE A 356 7.22 31.61 -4.25
CA PHE A 356 8.53 32.18 -4.62
C PHE A 356 9.71 31.38 -4.04
N PHE A 357 9.49 30.53 -3.05
CA PHE A 357 10.52 29.70 -2.43
C PHE A 357 10.58 28.31 -3.09
N LYS A 358 11.26 28.22 -4.24
CA LYS A 358 11.28 27.03 -5.12
C LYS A 358 11.68 25.69 -4.46
N HIS A 359 12.44 25.72 -3.36
CA HIS A 359 12.93 24.53 -2.65
C HIS A 359 12.38 24.41 -1.23
N LYS A 360 11.40 25.23 -0.87
CA LYS A 360 10.80 25.18 0.45
C LYS A 360 9.95 23.92 0.58
N LEU A 361 10.20 23.16 1.64
CA LEU A 361 9.30 22.12 2.11
C LEU A 361 8.29 22.72 3.10
N PHE A 362 7.06 22.24 3.04
CA PHE A 362 5.93 22.76 3.79
C PHE A 362 5.45 21.73 4.80
N ALA A 363 5.17 22.20 6.02
CA ALA A 363 4.53 21.40 7.05
C ALA A 363 3.01 21.42 6.82
N PHE A 364 2.52 20.61 5.88
CA PHE A 364 1.09 20.48 5.64
C PHE A 364 0.36 20.00 6.91
N SER A 365 -0.82 20.57 7.16
CA SER A 365 -1.77 20.16 8.19
C SER A 365 -3.07 19.68 7.53
N THR A 366 -4.08 19.36 8.34
CA THR A 366 -5.44 19.06 7.85
C THR A 366 -6.28 20.32 7.58
N ASP A 367 -5.70 21.52 7.74
CA ASP A 367 -6.41 22.78 7.53
C ASP A 367 -6.86 22.95 6.09
N MET A 368 -8.11 23.36 5.92
CA MET A 368 -8.64 23.76 4.60
C MET A 368 -8.23 25.19 4.20
N HIS A 369 -7.59 25.94 5.11
CA HIS A 369 -7.24 27.36 4.96
C HIS A 369 -8.40 28.21 4.40
N GLY A 370 -9.61 27.92 4.85
CA GLY A 370 -10.87 28.39 4.29
C GLY A 370 -12.01 27.44 4.64
N GLY A 371 -13.06 27.41 3.81
CA GLY A 371 -14.17 26.46 3.92
C GLY A 371 -14.35 25.66 2.64
N GLU A 372 -15.33 24.76 2.64
CA GLU A 372 -15.72 24.01 1.44
C GLU A 372 -16.05 24.97 0.29
N ARG A 373 -15.42 24.74 -0.87
CA ARG A 373 -15.57 25.56 -2.07
C ARG A 373 -15.87 24.64 -3.24
N ALA A 374 -16.73 25.08 -4.15
CA ALA A 374 -16.92 24.40 -5.41
C ALA A 374 -15.58 24.30 -6.15
N MET A 375 -15.31 23.13 -6.73
CA MET A 375 -14.15 22.93 -7.58
C MET A 375 -14.32 23.74 -8.86
N VAL A 376 -13.43 24.73 -9.09
CA VAL A 376 -13.48 25.54 -10.31
C VAL A 376 -12.55 24.91 -11.37
N PRO A 377 -13.07 24.47 -12.53
CA PRO A 377 -12.27 23.79 -13.55
C PRO A 377 -11.42 24.78 -14.37
N ILE A 378 -10.40 25.36 -13.75
CA ILE A 378 -9.47 26.32 -14.38
C ILE A 378 -8.26 25.65 -15.06
N GLY A 379 -8.38 24.39 -15.49
CA GLY A 379 -7.30 23.67 -16.16
C GLY A 379 -6.26 23.02 -15.21
N ASN A 380 -6.48 23.04 -13.89
CA ASN A 380 -5.51 22.50 -12.92
C ASN A 380 -5.44 20.96 -12.94
N TYR A 381 -6.55 20.28 -13.22
CA TYR A 381 -6.59 18.82 -13.27
C TYR A 381 -5.76 18.27 -14.42
N GLU A 382 -5.83 18.93 -15.58
CA GLU A 382 -5.08 18.60 -16.79
C GLU A 382 -3.57 18.70 -16.61
N ARG A 383 -3.11 19.50 -15.64
CA ARG A 383 -1.69 19.63 -15.27
C ARG A 383 -1.18 18.43 -14.48
N VAL A 384 -2.05 17.73 -13.76
CA VAL A 384 -1.71 16.60 -12.89
C VAL A 384 -2.26 15.25 -13.37
N MET A 385 -3.00 15.23 -14.48
CA MET A 385 -3.55 14.02 -15.12
C MET A 385 -2.65 13.58 -16.29
N PRO A 386 -1.77 12.57 -16.12
CA PRO A 386 -0.94 12.07 -17.21
C PRO A 386 -1.64 11.08 -18.13
N LEU A 387 -2.84 10.64 -17.79
CA LEU A 387 -3.63 9.67 -18.54
C LEU A 387 -4.39 10.35 -19.68
N ASP A 388 -4.64 9.62 -20.76
CA ASP A 388 -5.46 10.08 -21.89
C ASP A 388 -6.96 9.99 -21.57
N ILE A 389 -7.40 10.77 -20.60
CA ILE A 389 -8.80 10.94 -20.17
C ILE A 389 -9.08 12.41 -19.84
N PHE A 390 -10.32 12.86 -20.04
CA PHE A 390 -10.74 14.20 -19.65
C PHE A 390 -10.95 14.29 -18.13
N GLY A 391 -9.98 14.87 -17.42
CA GLY A 391 -10.02 14.98 -15.96
C GLY A 391 -11.18 15.85 -15.42
N HIS A 392 -11.63 16.86 -16.16
CA HIS A 392 -12.69 17.78 -15.72
C HIS A 392 -14.11 17.19 -15.83
N SER A 393 -14.33 16.17 -16.65
CA SER A 393 -15.66 15.56 -16.81
C SER A 393 -16.12 14.75 -15.59
N PHE A 394 -15.24 14.50 -14.62
CA PHE A 394 -15.50 13.74 -13.40
C PHE A 394 -15.66 14.60 -12.14
N ALA A 395 -15.50 15.93 -12.25
CA ALA A 395 -15.50 16.86 -11.12
C ALA A 395 -16.82 17.63 -10.94
N ALA A 396 -17.93 17.12 -11.51
CA ALA A 396 -19.26 17.73 -11.45
C ALA A 396 -20.11 17.11 -10.33
#